data_AF-A0A445A6Z9-F1
#
_entry.id   AF-A0A445A6Z9-F1
#
_cell.length_a   1.000
_cell.length_b   1.000
_cell.length_c   1.000
_cell.angle_alpha   90.00
_cell.angle_beta   90.00
_cell.angle_gamma   90.00
#
_symmetry.space_group_name_H-M   'P 1'
#
loop_
_entity.id
_entity.type
_entity.pdbx_description
1 polymer ?
#
loop_
_entity_poly.entity_id
_entity_poly.type
_entity_poly.pdbx_seq_one_letter_code
_entity_poly.pdbx_strand_id
1 'polypeptide(L)'
;MGVKPSLEEVHAKCHTKKDKSWIDERSEKVIDEFKKRKIELSQVALSLDNEEDVEASKEGLDIPDDYTIWNEVVTKEKNKAVFGLGSFGLDLSSKLDSRNCLKTSKDNLNIEQELHMWKEKAKEQEMINEEENVKLNDADHKLKDQGCQLKAQQKRTGSTEKTLHALYKKLNFPLSSTMFVLADDELGTCSSDDEDDNMSD
;
A
#
# COMPACT_ATOMS: atom_id res chain seq x y z
N MET A 1 21.73 8.53 -4.25
CA MET A 1 21.48 9.80 -3.54
C MET A 1 20.36 10.52 -4.27
N GLY A 2 19.30 10.93 -3.58
CA GLY A 2 18.20 11.69 -4.19
C GLY A 2 18.52 13.18 -4.23
N VAL A 3 18.32 13.83 -5.38
CA VAL A 3 18.37 15.29 -5.49
C VAL A 3 17.12 15.84 -4.80
N LYS A 4 17.29 16.82 -3.91
CA LYS A 4 16.16 17.50 -3.27
C LYS A 4 15.44 18.33 -4.34
N PRO A 5 14.12 18.14 -4.53
CA PRO A 5 13.39 18.92 -5.52
C PRO A 5 13.32 20.38 -5.09
N SER A 6 13.28 21.28 -6.08
CA SER A 6 13.13 22.72 -5.81
C SER A 6 11.67 23.06 -5.45
N LEU A 7 11.47 24.23 -4.83
CA LEU A 7 10.11 24.71 -4.51
C LEU A 7 9.25 24.89 -5.77
N GLU A 8 9.86 25.33 -6.87
CA GLU A 8 9.21 25.47 -8.17
C GLU A 8 8.76 24.11 -8.73
N GLU A 9 9.61 23.08 -8.60
CA GLU A 9 9.29 21.72 -9.05
C GLU A 9 8.15 21.10 -8.24
N VAL A 10 8.17 21.29 -6.92
CA VAL A 10 7.09 20.83 -6.03
C VAL A 10 5.78 21.53 -6.38
N HIS A 11 5.80 22.85 -6.53
CA HIS A 11 4.62 23.64 -6.88
C HIS A 11 4.05 23.25 -8.25
N ALA A 12 4.89 23.15 -9.28
CA ALA A 12 4.45 22.73 -10.61
C ALA A 12 3.85 21.31 -10.59
N LYS A 13 4.44 20.38 -9.85
CA LYS A 13 3.91 19.00 -9.73
C LYS A 13 2.56 18.94 -9.04
N CYS A 14 2.29 19.84 -8.08
CA CYS A 14 1.02 19.90 -7.36
C CYS A 14 -0.07 20.64 -8.14
N HIS A 15 0.30 21.64 -8.95
CA HIS A 15 -0.63 22.59 -9.56
C HIS A 15 -0.72 22.52 -11.09
N THR A 16 -0.16 21.48 -11.71
CA THR A 16 -0.34 21.20 -13.15
C THR A 16 -1.09 19.90 -13.39
N LYS A 17 -1.87 19.87 -14.47
CA LYS A 17 -2.56 18.67 -14.97
C LYS A 17 -1.58 17.79 -15.76
N LYS A 18 -2.04 16.60 -16.18
CA LYS A 18 -1.24 15.66 -16.99
C LYS A 18 -0.75 16.25 -18.31
N ASP A 19 -1.48 17.21 -18.87
CA ASP A 19 -1.14 17.94 -20.10
C ASP A 19 -0.23 19.16 -19.84
N LYS A 20 0.26 19.33 -18.60
CA LYS A 20 1.08 20.46 -18.11
C LYS A 20 0.36 21.80 -18.07
N SER A 21 -0.95 21.85 -18.28
CA SER A 21 -1.74 23.06 -18.04
C SER A 21 -1.92 23.31 -16.52
N TRP A 22 -2.01 24.57 -16.11
CA TRP A 22 -2.27 24.92 -14.72
C TRP A 22 -3.69 24.51 -14.29
N ILE A 23 -3.81 24.09 -13.04
CA ILE A 23 -5.11 23.73 -12.44
C ILE A 23 -5.98 24.98 -12.25
N ASP A 24 -5.37 26.12 -11.91
CA ASP A 24 -6.03 27.39 -11.69
C ASP A 24 -5.09 28.57 -12.01
N GLU A 25 -5.70 29.72 -12.35
CA GLU A 25 -4.98 30.96 -12.72
C GLU A 25 -4.16 31.55 -11.56
N ARG A 26 -4.57 31.31 -10.31
CA ARG A 26 -3.86 31.82 -9.14
C ARG A 26 -2.51 31.11 -8.97
N SER A 27 -2.46 29.80 -9.21
CA SER A 27 -1.23 29.02 -9.19
C SER A 27 -0.24 29.48 -10.26
N GLU A 28 -0.71 29.74 -11.48
CA GLU A 28 0.09 30.30 -12.57
C GLU A 28 0.66 31.68 -12.21
N LYS A 29 -0.18 32.55 -11.66
CA LYS A 29 0.24 33.90 -11.26
C LYS A 29 1.29 33.91 -10.16
N VAL A 30 1.13 33.05 -9.14
CA VAL A 30 2.06 32.98 -7.99
C VAL A 30 3.45 32.53 -8.44
N ILE A 31 3.56 31.55 -9.33
CA ILE A 31 4.86 31.07 -9.79
C ILE A 31 5.56 32.10 -10.69
N ASP A 32 4.81 32.89 -11.46
CA ASP A 32 5.36 33.96 -12.29
C ASP A 32 5.86 35.13 -11.44
N GLU A 33 5.09 35.53 -10.42
CA GLU A 33 5.52 36.55 -9.44
C GLU A 33 6.75 36.08 -8.66
N PHE A 34 6.79 34.81 -8.25
CA PHE A 34 7.94 34.20 -7.57
C PHE A 34 9.22 34.31 -8.41
N LYS A 35 9.17 33.86 -9.68
CA LYS A 35 10.31 33.92 -10.60
C LYS A 35 10.74 35.36 -10.85
N LYS A 36 9.78 36.27 -11.04
CA LYS A 36 10.06 37.70 -11.22
C LYS A 36 10.81 38.26 -10.02
N ARG A 37 10.34 37.99 -8.79
CA ARG A 37 10.95 38.48 -7.56
C ARG A 37 12.38 37.94 -7.36
N LYS A 38 12.61 36.68 -7.71
CA LYS A 38 13.94 36.04 -7.67
C LYS A 38 14.94 36.71 -8.62
N ILE A 39 14.50 37.09 -9.81
CA ILE A 39 15.31 37.83 -10.78
C ILE A 39 15.62 39.24 -10.27
N GLU A 40 14.63 39.97 -9.76
CA GLU A 40 14.81 41.30 -9.19
C GLU A 40 15.83 41.31 -8.06
N LEU A 41 15.74 40.36 -7.11
CA LEU A 41 16.68 40.25 -5.99
C LEU A 41 18.10 39.93 -6.47
N SER A 42 18.23 39.10 -7.49
CA SER A 42 19.54 38.80 -8.11
C SER A 42 20.15 40.03 -8.80
N GLN A 43 19.32 40.86 -9.46
CA GLN A 43 19.78 42.10 -10.09
C GLN A 43 20.20 43.15 -9.05
N VAL A 44 19.46 43.30 -7.95
CA VAL A 44 19.81 44.22 -6.85
C VAL A 44 21.14 43.81 -6.21
N ALA A 45 21.37 42.52 -5.99
CA ALA A 45 22.64 42.02 -5.48
C ALA A 45 23.82 42.33 -6.41
N LEU A 46 23.65 42.18 -7.74
CA LEU A 46 24.70 42.46 -8.72
C LEU A 46 24.96 43.96 -8.96
N SER A 47 23.97 44.82 -8.73
CA SER A 47 24.10 46.28 -8.91
C SER A 47 24.92 46.93 -7.80
N LEU A 48 24.89 46.35 -6.59
CA LEU A 48 25.58 46.85 -5.40
C LEU A 48 27.11 46.72 -5.49
N ASP A 49 27.61 45.76 -6.27
CA ASP A 49 29.06 45.49 -6.42
C ASP A 49 29.77 46.48 -7.36
N ASN A 50 29.04 47.40 -8.01
CA ASN A 50 29.58 48.30 -9.02
C ASN A 50 29.60 49.79 -8.63
N GLU A 51 29.16 50.17 -7.42
CA GLU A 51 29.26 51.55 -6.92
C GLU A 51 30.39 51.71 -5.89
N GLU A 52 31.44 52.36 -6.35
CA GLU A 52 32.55 52.91 -5.58
C GLU A 52 32.05 54.03 -4.64
N ASP A 53 32.32 53.85 -3.33
CA ASP A 53 32.65 54.88 -2.32
C ASP A 53 31.69 55.15 -1.12
N VAL A 54 32.33 55.27 0.05
CA VAL A 54 31.97 55.77 1.40
C VAL A 54 30.81 55.15 2.21
N GLU A 55 31.22 54.31 3.17
CA GLU A 55 30.82 54.36 4.59
C GLU A 55 29.31 54.45 4.94
N ALA A 56 28.57 53.35 4.77
CA ALA A 56 27.41 53.05 5.62
C ALA A 56 27.11 51.54 5.61
N SER A 57 27.12 50.95 6.82
CA SER A 57 26.52 49.66 7.19
C SER A 57 26.75 48.47 6.26
N LYS A 58 27.83 47.74 6.53
CA LYS A 58 28.00 46.34 6.10
C LYS A 58 27.11 45.42 6.92
N GLU A 59 25.80 45.57 6.78
CA GLU A 59 24.86 44.49 7.08
C GLU A 59 24.67 43.75 5.76
N GLY A 60 25.42 42.66 5.58
CA GLY A 60 25.37 41.86 4.37
C GLY A 60 23.93 41.50 4.07
N LEU A 61 23.38 42.06 2.98
CA LEU A 61 22.00 41.80 2.58
C LEU A 61 21.96 40.36 2.05
N ASP A 62 21.69 39.40 2.94
CA ASP A 62 21.52 38.00 2.57
C ASP A 62 20.43 37.89 1.51
N ILE A 63 20.76 37.32 0.35
CA ILE A 63 19.77 37.00 -0.68
C ILE A 63 18.70 36.13 0.00
N PRO A 64 17.43 36.58 0.04
CA PRO A 64 16.39 35.85 0.75
C PRO A 64 16.26 34.44 0.17
N ASP A 65 16.07 33.45 1.04
CA ASP A 65 15.87 32.08 0.58
C ASP A 65 14.56 31.94 -0.23
N ASP A 66 14.47 30.89 -1.04
CA ASP A 66 13.30 30.63 -1.91
C ASP A 66 11.98 30.61 -1.11
N TYR A 67 11.98 30.22 0.17
CA TYR A 67 10.77 30.21 1.01
C TYR A 67 10.35 31.62 1.45
N THR A 68 11.32 32.49 1.72
CA THR A 68 11.11 33.89 2.11
C THR A 68 10.53 34.67 0.94
N ILE A 69 11.09 34.47 -0.26
CA ILE A 69 10.57 35.05 -1.51
C ILE A 69 9.16 34.52 -1.77
N TRP A 70 8.93 33.21 -1.61
CA TRP A 70 7.62 32.61 -1.81
C TRP A 70 6.54 33.18 -0.88
N ASN A 71 6.88 33.40 0.39
CA ASN A 71 5.96 33.99 1.36
C ASN A 71 5.61 35.46 1.08
N GLU A 72 6.47 36.19 0.39
CA GLU A 72 6.23 37.58 -0.02
C GLU A 72 5.23 37.64 -1.18
N VAL A 73 5.39 36.78 -2.18
CA VAL A 73 4.55 36.76 -3.39
C VAL A 73 3.20 36.09 -3.17
N VAL A 74 3.13 35.13 -2.24
CA VAL A 74 1.86 34.49 -1.92
C VAL A 74 0.99 35.40 -1.07
N THR A 75 -0.18 35.75 -1.61
CA THR A 75 -1.22 36.44 -0.85
C THR A 75 -1.65 35.59 0.36
N LYS A 76 -1.33 36.08 1.56
CA LYS A 76 -1.86 35.53 2.81
C LYS A 76 -3.36 35.76 2.81
N GLU A 77 -4.13 34.68 2.69
CA GLU A 77 -5.56 34.76 2.93
C GLU A 77 -5.80 35.12 4.41
N LYS A 78 -7.03 35.52 4.77
CA LYS A 78 -7.38 36.02 6.12
C LYS A 78 -6.99 35.07 7.27
N ASN A 79 -6.65 33.81 6.96
CA ASN A 79 -6.02 32.85 7.85
C ASN A 79 -4.62 32.55 7.32
N LYS A 80 -3.58 32.77 8.15
CA LYS A 80 -2.10 32.67 7.96
C LYS A 80 -1.49 31.51 7.12
N ALA A 81 -2.27 30.69 6.44
CA ALA A 81 -1.78 29.63 5.56
C ALA A 81 -1.24 30.21 4.23
N VAL A 82 -0.02 29.82 3.89
CA VAL A 82 0.60 30.13 2.60
C VAL A 82 -0.06 29.27 1.53
N PHE A 83 -0.75 29.91 0.58
CA PHE A 83 -1.36 29.24 -0.57
C PHE A 83 -0.32 28.44 -1.38
N GLY A 84 -0.70 27.25 -1.85
CA GLY A 84 0.13 26.42 -2.72
C GLY A 84 1.21 25.56 -2.03
N LEU A 85 1.40 25.64 -0.71
CA LEU A 85 2.38 24.82 0.03
C LEU A 85 1.79 23.62 0.80
N GLY A 86 0.48 23.42 0.79
CA GLY A 86 -0.15 22.35 1.59
C GLY A 86 0.22 22.44 3.07
N SER A 87 0.61 21.32 3.69
CA SER A 87 1.02 21.28 5.10
C SER A 87 2.32 22.05 5.41
N PHE A 88 3.18 22.32 4.41
CA PHE A 88 4.42 23.09 4.59
C PHE A 88 4.16 24.59 4.80
N GLY A 89 2.99 25.09 4.39
CA GLY A 89 2.62 26.50 4.52
C GLY A 89 2.27 26.91 5.96
N LEU A 90 2.13 25.93 6.86
CA LEU A 90 1.85 26.14 8.28
C LEU A 90 3.14 26.34 9.09
N ASP A 91 4.26 25.76 8.68
CA ASP A 91 5.53 25.76 9.44
C ASP A 91 6.30 27.08 9.39
N LEU A 92 6.02 27.97 8.44
CA LEU A 92 6.71 29.27 8.36
C LEU A 92 6.06 30.33 9.25
N SER A 93 4.78 30.17 9.62
CA SER A 93 4.12 31.04 10.59
C SER A 93 4.53 30.76 12.05
N SER A 94 5.14 29.61 12.34
CA SER A 94 5.41 29.17 13.72
C SER A 94 6.76 29.66 14.26
N LYS A 95 7.60 30.29 13.44
CA LYS A 95 8.92 30.82 13.87
C LYS A 95 8.85 32.04 14.81
N LEU A 96 7.66 32.61 15.06
CA LEU A 96 7.44 33.70 16.01
C LEU A 96 6.78 33.28 17.34
N ASP A 97 6.47 32.00 17.52
CA ASP A 97 6.07 31.46 18.82
C ASP A 97 6.45 29.98 18.90
N SER A 98 7.75 29.70 18.93
CA SER A 98 8.28 28.42 19.41
C SER A 98 8.13 28.35 20.93
N ARG A 99 6.90 28.43 21.41
CA ARG A 99 6.51 28.13 22.78
C ARG A 99 5.34 27.16 22.72
N ASN A 100 5.71 25.88 22.73
CA ASN A 100 4.88 24.72 23.04
C ASN A 100 3.99 24.19 21.91
N CYS A 101 4.58 23.45 20.98
CA CYS A 101 3.97 22.21 20.50
C CYS A 101 4.03 21.13 21.59
N LEU A 102 3.52 21.41 22.80
CA LEU A 102 3.20 20.33 23.72
C LEU A 102 1.91 19.70 23.22
N LYS A 103 2.03 18.63 22.44
CA LYS A 103 1.00 17.59 22.41
C LYS A 103 0.65 17.30 23.88
N THR A 104 -0.58 17.59 24.29
CA THR A 104 -0.91 17.52 25.71
C THR A 104 -0.71 16.07 26.18
N SER A 105 -0.23 15.87 27.41
CA SER A 105 -0.03 14.53 28.00
C SER A 105 -1.27 13.61 27.86
N LYS A 106 -2.46 14.22 27.79
CA LYS A 106 -3.74 13.54 27.57
C LYS A 106 -3.89 12.93 26.17
N ASP A 107 -3.43 13.61 25.12
CA ASP A 107 -3.49 13.10 23.75
C ASP A 107 -2.49 11.95 23.54
N ASN A 108 -1.33 12.01 24.20
CA ASN A 108 -0.34 10.93 24.17
C ASN A 108 -0.86 9.67 24.87
N LEU A 109 -1.54 9.82 26.02
CA LEU A 109 -2.16 8.69 26.74
C LEU A 109 -3.27 8.02 25.90
N ASN A 110 -4.07 8.80 25.17
CA ASN A 110 -5.12 8.26 24.30
C ASN A 110 -4.53 7.42 23.14
N ILE A 111 -3.45 7.90 22.53
CA ILE A 111 -2.78 7.18 21.43
C ILE A 111 -2.15 5.87 21.93
N GLU A 112 -1.52 5.88 23.10
CA GLU A 112 -0.89 4.68 23.67
C GLU A 112 -1.93 3.59 24.03
N GLN A 113 -3.10 4.00 24.55
CA GLN A 113 -4.23 3.10 24.80
C GLN A 113 -4.81 2.52 23.51
N GLU A 114 -5.00 3.33 22.47
CA GLU A 114 -5.47 2.84 21.17
C GLU A 114 -4.47 1.84 20.57
N LEU A 115 -3.17 2.10 20.66
CA LEU A 115 -2.12 1.19 20.19
C LEU A 115 -2.18 -0.15 20.93
N HIS A 116 -2.32 -0.13 22.26
CA HIS A 116 -2.48 -1.35 23.05
C HIS A 116 -3.70 -2.16 22.61
N MET A 117 -4.86 -1.51 22.44
CA MET A 117 -6.08 -2.15 21.96
C MET A 117 -5.90 -2.78 20.58
N TRP A 118 -5.28 -2.08 19.62
CA TRP A 118 -5.01 -2.63 18.29
C TRP A 118 -4.06 -3.82 18.33
N LYS A 119 -3.08 -3.80 19.23
CA LYS A 119 -2.16 -4.92 19.44
C LYS A 119 -2.87 -6.15 20.00
N GLU A 120 -3.81 -5.98 20.94
CA GLU A 120 -4.63 -7.10 21.44
C GLU A 120 -5.55 -7.65 20.35
N LYS A 121 -6.22 -6.78 19.58
CA LYS A 121 -7.06 -7.21 18.45
C LYS A 121 -6.27 -7.98 17.39
N ALA A 122 -5.04 -7.57 17.10
CA ALA A 122 -4.18 -8.28 16.15
C ALA A 122 -3.85 -9.70 16.65
N LYS A 123 -3.55 -9.86 17.95
CA LYS A 123 -3.30 -11.19 18.55
C LYS A 123 -4.54 -12.07 18.59
N GLU A 124 -5.70 -11.49 18.91
CA GLU A 124 -6.97 -12.22 18.89
C GLU A 124 -7.28 -12.75 17.49
N GLN A 125 -7.08 -11.92 16.46
CA GLN A 125 -7.27 -12.33 15.08
C GLN A 125 -6.27 -13.43 14.66
N GLU A 126 -5.03 -13.39 15.14
CA GLU A 126 -4.03 -14.43 14.90
C GLU A 126 -4.47 -15.79 15.46
N MET A 127 -4.99 -15.82 16.70
CA MET A 127 -5.51 -17.04 17.30
C MET A 127 -6.73 -17.60 16.55
N ILE A 128 -7.65 -16.73 16.12
CA ILE A 128 -8.83 -17.14 15.33
C ILE A 128 -8.38 -17.74 13.99
N ASN A 129 -7.44 -17.10 13.30
CA ASN A 129 -6.92 -17.60 12.04
C ASN A 129 -6.24 -18.97 12.21
N GLU A 130 -5.51 -19.18 13.31
CA GLU A 130 -4.88 -20.46 13.61
C GLU A 130 -5.92 -21.56 13.90
N GLU A 131 -6.97 -21.25 14.68
CA GLU A 131 -8.07 -22.18 14.93
C GLU A 131 -8.82 -22.56 13.64
N GLU A 132 -9.10 -21.60 12.76
CA GLU A 132 -9.74 -21.86 11.46
C GLU A 132 -8.86 -22.73 10.56
N ASN A 133 -7.54 -22.51 10.56
CA ASN A 133 -6.60 -23.32 9.80
C ASN A 133 -6.59 -24.79 10.27
N VAL A 134 -6.63 -25.03 11.58
CA VAL A 134 -6.75 -26.38 12.15
C VAL A 134 -8.05 -27.07 11.70
N LYS A 135 -9.18 -26.34 11.71
CA LYS A 135 -10.47 -26.88 11.23
C LYS A 135 -10.44 -27.21 9.74
N LEU A 136 -9.76 -26.39 8.94
CA LEU A 136 -9.61 -26.62 7.51
C LEU A 136 -8.79 -27.89 7.24
N ASN A 137 -7.70 -28.10 7.97
CA ASN A 137 -6.87 -29.31 7.85
C ASN A 137 -7.63 -30.58 8.26
N ASP A 138 -8.42 -30.55 9.33
CA ASP A 138 -9.28 -31.68 9.73
C ASP A 138 -10.34 -31.99 8.65
N ALA A 139 -10.94 -30.96 8.05
CA ALA A 139 -11.90 -31.12 6.96
C ALA A 139 -11.25 -31.71 5.69
N ASP A 140 -10.03 -31.28 5.35
CA ASP A 140 -9.28 -31.79 4.20
C ASP A 140 -8.93 -33.27 4.36
N HIS A 141 -8.46 -33.68 5.55
CA HIS A 141 -8.20 -35.09 5.84
C HIS A 141 -9.46 -35.95 5.70
N LYS A 142 -10.60 -35.48 6.22
CA LYS A 142 -11.89 -36.18 6.08
C LYS A 142 -12.32 -36.31 4.62
N LEU A 143 -12.12 -35.27 3.81
CA LEU A 143 -12.42 -35.32 2.38
C LEU A 143 -11.52 -36.31 1.65
N LYS A 144 -10.24 -36.37 1.99
CA LYS A 144 -9.28 -37.35 1.44
C LYS A 144 -9.70 -38.78 1.75
N ASP A 145 -10.12 -39.06 3.00
CA ASP A 145 -10.63 -40.37 3.41
C ASP A 145 -11.90 -40.76 2.65
N GLN A 146 -12.85 -39.82 2.50
CA GLN A 146 -14.06 -40.04 1.70
C GLN A 146 -13.73 -40.33 0.23
N GLY A 147 -12.78 -39.60 -0.36
CA GLY A 147 -12.29 -39.84 -1.71
C GLY A 147 -11.71 -41.24 -1.88
N CYS A 148 -10.95 -41.72 -0.89
CA CYS A 148 -10.42 -43.09 -0.88
C CYS A 148 -11.53 -44.14 -0.84
N GLN A 149 -12.54 -43.94 0.02
CA GLN A 149 -13.69 -44.85 0.11
C GLN A 149 -14.51 -44.89 -1.19
N LEU A 150 -14.77 -43.74 -1.81
CA LEU A 150 -15.49 -43.64 -3.07
C LEU A 150 -14.76 -44.41 -4.19
N LYS A 151 -13.43 -44.23 -4.28
CA LYS A 151 -12.59 -44.94 -5.25
C LYS A 151 -12.65 -46.46 -5.05
N ALA A 152 -12.64 -46.93 -3.80
CA ALA A 152 -12.81 -48.35 -3.49
C ALA A 152 -14.20 -48.86 -3.91
N GLN A 153 -15.26 -48.07 -3.72
CA GLN A 153 -16.61 -48.41 -4.15
C GLN A 153 -16.70 -48.49 -5.68
N GLN A 154 -16.14 -47.51 -6.41
CA GLN A 154 -16.12 -47.50 -7.87
C GLN A 154 -15.44 -48.77 -8.44
N LYS A 155 -14.30 -49.17 -7.87
CA LYS A 155 -13.62 -50.42 -8.25
C LYS A 155 -14.50 -51.65 -8.01
N ARG A 156 -15.19 -51.71 -6.87
CA ARG A 156 -16.11 -52.82 -6.55
C ARG A 156 -17.27 -52.88 -7.54
N THR A 157 -17.93 -51.75 -7.79
CA THR A 157 -19.05 -51.65 -8.74
C THR A 157 -18.62 -52.07 -10.14
N GLY A 158 -17.49 -51.55 -10.65
CA GLY A 158 -16.96 -51.94 -11.95
C GLY A 158 -16.62 -53.43 -12.04
N SER A 159 -16.11 -54.05 -10.97
CA SER A 159 -15.88 -55.50 -10.92
C SER A 159 -17.20 -56.30 -10.93
N THR A 160 -18.21 -55.84 -10.21
CA THR A 160 -19.53 -56.50 -10.19
C THR A 160 -20.24 -56.38 -11.53
N GLU A 161 -20.13 -55.24 -12.22
CA GLU A 161 -20.67 -55.04 -13.57
C GLU A 161 -20.04 -56.00 -14.57
N LYS A 162 -18.71 -56.15 -14.55
CA LYS A 162 -17.99 -57.13 -15.37
C LYS A 162 -18.46 -58.56 -15.11
N THR A 163 -18.71 -58.90 -13.84
CA THR A 163 -19.20 -60.23 -13.45
C THR A 163 -20.63 -60.48 -13.93
N LEU A 164 -21.52 -59.51 -13.72
CA LEU A 164 -22.91 -59.57 -14.19
C LEU A 164 -22.97 -59.73 -15.72
N HIS A 165 -22.16 -58.96 -16.44
CA HIS A 165 -22.05 -59.06 -17.89
C HIS A 165 -21.67 -60.48 -18.34
N ALA A 166 -20.67 -61.10 -17.70
CA ALA A 166 -20.25 -62.47 -18.01
C ALA A 166 -21.38 -63.50 -17.75
N LEU A 167 -22.12 -63.36 -16.65
CA LEU A 167 -23.25 -64.23 -16.32
C LEU A 167 -24.41 -64.07 -17.30
N TYR A 168 -24.76 -62.83 -17.65
CA TYR A 168 -25.83 -62.52 -18.58
C TYR A 168 -25.59 -63.15 -19.96
N LYS A 169 -24.35 -63.03 -20.45
CA LYS A 169 -23.87 -63.67 -21.67
C LYS A 169 -23.96 -65.20 -21.59
N LYS A 170 -23.61 -65.80 -20.45
CA LYS A 170 -23.66 -67.26 -20.25
C LYS A 170 -25.09 -67.82 -20.24
N LEU A 171 -26.05 -67.01 -19.81
CA LEU A 171 -27.47 -67.38 -19.73
C LEU A 171 -28.27 -67.01 -21.00
N ASN A 172 -27.63 -66.47 -22.05
CA ASN A 172 -28.27 -65.99 -23.29
C ASN A 172 -29.39 -64.95 -23.08
N PHE A 173 -29.30 -64.14 -22.02
CA PHE A 173 -30.21 -63.02 -21.87
C PHE A 173 -29.76 -61.81 -22.73
N PRO A 174 -30.69 -60.98 -23.26
CA PRO A 174 -30.37 -59.82 -24.10
C PRO A 174 -29.79 -58.64 -23.29
N LEU A 175 -28.49 -58.37 -23.44
CA LEU A 175 -27.78 -57.30 -22.70
C LEU A 175 -28.48 -55.94 -22.86
N SER A 176 -28.78 -55.26 -21.75
CA SER A 176 -29.31 -53.90 -21.78
C SER A 176 -28.20 -52.88 -22.06
N SER A 177 -28.39 -52.03 -23.09
CA SER A 177 -27.39 -51.06 -23.56
C SER A 177 -26.98 -49.98 -22.56
N THR A 178 -27.66 -49.84 -21.42
CA THR A 178 -27.44 -48.75 -20.46
C THR A 178 -26.22 -48.94 -19.55
N MET A 179 -25.58 -50.12 -19.56
CA MET A 179 -24.48 -50.47 -18.63
C MET A 179 -23.06 -50.12 -19.10
N PHE A 180 -22.88 -49.57 -20.30
CA PHE A 180 -21.55 -49.41 -20.89
C PHE A 180 -21.08 -47.95 -20.96
N VAL A 181 -20.76 -47.35 -19.81
CA VAL A 181 -19.84 -46.21 -19.79
C VAL A 181 -19.01 -46.25 -18.51
N LEU A 182 -17.73 -46.63 -18.63
CA LEU A 182 -16.60 -45.99 -17.94
C LEU A 182 -15.32 -46.66 -18.44
N ALA A 183 -14.73 -46.03 -19.45
CA ALA A 183 -13.40 -46.35 -19.95
C ALA A 183 -12.35 -45.92 -18.91
N ASP A 184 -11.23 -46.61 -18.96
CA ASP A 184 -10.10 -46.54 -18.04
C ASP A 184 -9.54 -45.12 -17.90
N ASP A 185 -9.61 -44.54 -16.70
CA ASP A 185 -8.83 -43.36 -16.34
C ASP A 185 -7.72 -43.72 -15.34
N GLU A 186 -6.55 -43.23 -15.72
CA GLU A 186 -5.22 -43.48 -15.19
C GLU A 186 -5.14 -43.34 -13.67
N LEU A 187 -4.64 -44.40 -13.03
CA LEU A 187 -4.62 -44.58 -11.59
C LEU A 187 -3.55 -43.69 -10.94
N GLY A 188 -3.94 -42.47 -10.53
CA GLY A 188 -3.19 -41.73 -9.52
C GLY A 188 -3.11 -42.58 -8.24
N THR A 189 -1.90 -43.01 -7.88
CA THR A 189 -1.60 -43.77 -6.68
C THR A 189 -1.88 -42.90 -5.45
N CYS A 190 -2.83 -43.33 -4.63
CA CYS A 190 -2.92 -42.82 -3.26
C CYS A 190 -1.86 -43.57 -2.46
N SER A 191 -0.60 -43.16 -2.59
CA SER A 191 0.43 -43.60 -1.66
C SER A 191 0.26 -42.79 -0.39
N SER A 192 -0.02 -43.50 0.71
CA SER A 192 0.22 -43.00 2.07
C SER A 192 1.70 -43.27 2.33
N ASP A 193 2.56 -42.33 1.98
CA ASP A 193 3.93 -42.37 2.49
C ASP A 193 3.89 -41.73 3.88
N ASP A 194 3.56 -42.57 4.86
CA ASP A 194 3.80 -42.30 6.28
C ASP A 194 5.30 -42.47 6.52
N GLU A 195 6.08 -41.43 6.23
CA GLU A 195 7.44 -41.29 6.77
C GLU A 195 7.31 -40.63 8.15
N ASP A 196 6.83 -41.43 9.11
CA ASP A 196 7.14 -41.24 10.52
C ASP A 196 8.62 -41.59 10.71
N ASP A 197 9.48 -40.58 10.70
CA ASP A 197 10.79 -40.63 11.35
C ASP A 197 11.31 -39.20 11.52
N ASN A 198 11.17 -38.65 12.74
CA ASN A 198 12.32 -38.41 13.62
C ASN A 198 11.91 -37.58 14.85
N MET A 199 11.54 -38.27 15.94
CA MET A 199 11.81 -37.78 17.28
C MET A 199 13.31 -37.96 17.53
N SER A 200 14.03 -36.88 17.77
CA SER A 200 15.36 -36.94 18.41
C SER A 200 15.49 -35.80 19.42
N ASP A 201 15.62 -36.22 20.68
CA ASP A 201 15.99 -35.57 21.96
C ASP A 201 16.13 -34.05 22.08
#